data_AF-A0A2P5AF53-F1
#
_entry.id   AF-A0A2P5AF53-F1
#
_cell.length_a   1.000
_cell.length_b   1.000
_cell.length_c   1.000
_cell.angle_alpha   90.00
_cell.angle_beta   90.00
_cell.angle_gamma   90.00
#
_symmetry.space_group_name_H-M   'P 1'
#
loop_
_entity.id
_entity.type
_entity.pdbx_description
1 polymer ?
#
loop_
_entity_poly.entity_id
_entity_poly.type
_entity_poly.pdbx_seq_one_letter_code
_entity_poly.pdbx_strand_id
1 'polypeptide(L)'
;MNAKISDFGMAKIFAKDELEANTDRIVGTFGYAPPEYVIEGIYSMKYDVYSFGILLLQILSGKRNAYLYGPNEGLHLLDTNRFFSF
;
A
#
# COMPACT_ATOMS: atom_id res chain seq x y z
N MET A 1 8.21 21.16 -9.73
CA MET A 1 8.75 20.03 -8.94
C MET A 1 8.68 18.81 -9.83
N ASN A 2 9.80 18.08 -10.01
CA ASN A 2 9.85 16.92 -10.92
C ASN A 2 10.04 15.66 -10.07
N ALA A 3 8.94 14.97 -9.77
CA ALA A 3 8.97 13.73 -8.99
C ALA A 3 9.63 12.60 -9.80
N LYS A 4 10.39 11.73 -9.13
CA LYS A 4 11.04 10.55 -9.69
C LYS A 4 10.82 9.37 -8.75
N ILE A 5 10.60 8.19 -9.32
CA ILE A 5 10.49 6.94 -8.56
C ILE A 5 11.89 6.32 -8.45
N SER A 6 12.24 5.84 -7.26
CA SER A 6 13.50 5.18 -6.94
C SER A 6 13.25 4.00 -5.99
N ASP A 7 14.31 3.27 -5.63
CA ASP A 7 14.26 2.10 -4.74
C ASP A 7 13.50 0.89 -5.31
N PHE A 8 14.02 0.34 -6.42
CA PHE A 8 13.49 -0.85 -7.08
C PHE A 8 14.06 -2.17 -6.50
N GLY A 9 14.68 -2.15 -5.30
CA GLY A 9 15.31 -3.33 -4.71
C GLY A 9 14.34 -4.48 -4.40
N MET A 10 13.05 -4.17 -4.28
CA MET A 10 11.96 -5.13 -4.08
C MET A 10 11.06 -5.31 -5.33
N ALA A 11 11.38 -4.64 -6.43
CA ALA A 11 10.56 -4.70 -7.65
C ALA A 11 10.60 -6.11 -8.25
N LYS A 12 9.43 -6.59 -8.68
CA LYS A 12 9.28 -7.88 -9.35
C LYS A 12 8.81 -7.66 -10.79
N ILE A 13 9.44 -8.35 -11.73
CA ILE A 13 9.05 -8.34 -13.14
C ILE A 13 8.14 -9.54 -13.36
N PHE A 14 6.90 -9.28 -13.76
CA PHE A 14 5.97 -10.32 -14.18
C PHE A 14 6.21 -10.67 -15.66
N ALA A 15 6.11 -11.97 -16.00
CA ALA A 15 6.05 -12.36 -17.40
C ALA A 15 4.75 -11.84 -18.04
N LYS A 16 4.74 -11.69 -19.37
CA LYS A 16 3.63 -11.03 -20.11
C LYS A 16 2.24 -11.63 -19.82
N ASP A 17 2.18 -12.92 -19.51
CA ASP A 17 0.94 -13.67 -19.28
C ASP A 17 0.70 -13.97 -17.79
N GLU A 18 1.59 -13.54 -16.89
CA GLU A 18 1.41 -13.68 -15.44
C GLU A 18 0.61 -12.50 -14.89
N LEU A 19 -0.60 -12.79 -14.41
CA LEU A 19 -1.47 -11.79 -13.81
C LEU A 19 -1.30 -11.69 -12.29
N GLU A 20 -0.84 -12.76 -11.65
CA GLU A 20 -0.75 -12.92 -10.20
C GLU A 20 0.29 -14.00 -9.86
N ALA A 21 0.91 -13.89 -8.69
CA ALA A 21 1.77 -14.91 -8.11
C ALA A 21 1.64 -14.92 -6.57
N ASN A 22 2.07 -16.04 -5.95
CA ASN A 22 2.11 -16.19 -4.50
C ASN A 22 3.56 -16.07 -3.97
N THR A 23 3.74 -15.62 -2.74
CA THR A 23 5.02 -15.58 -2.05
C THR A 23 4.86 -15.90 -0.56
N ASP A 24 5.68 -16.83 -0.06
CA ASP A 24 5.78 -17.11 1.39
C ASP A 24 6.51 -15.99 2.15
N ARG A 25 7.21 -15.12 1.41
CA ARG A 25 7.95 -14.00 1.97
C ARG A 25 7.17 -12.70 1.79
N ILE A 26 6.63 -12.18 2.89
CA ILE A 26 5.98 -10.87 2.97
C ILE A 26 7.04 -9.79 3.18
N VAL A 27 7.12 -8.83 2.25
CA VAL A 27 8.03 -7.67 2.27
C VAL A 27 7.29 -6.40 1.86
N GLY A 28 7.82 -5.25 2.26
CA GLY A 28 7.28 -3.94 1.89
C GLY A 28 7.05 -3.05 3.11
N THR A 29 6.41 -1.91 2.86
CA THR A 29 6.10 -0.93 3.91
C THR A 29 4.71 -1.19 4.45
N PHE A 30 4.62 -1.50 5.75
CA PHE A 30 3.34 -1.67 6.43
C PHE A 30 2.44 -0.44 6.23
N GLY A 31 1.14 -0.69 5.98
CA GLY A 31 0.15 0.34 5.69
C GLY A 31 0.07 0.78 4.22
N TYR A 32 1.00 0.33 3.37
CA TYR A 32 0.93 0.50 1.91
C TYR A 32 0.67 -0.83 1.20
N ALA A 33 1.03 -1.95 1.82
CA ALA A 33 0.70 -3.27 1.30
C ALA A 33 -0.82 -3.52 1.35
N PRO A 34 -1.41 -4.11 0.30
CA PRO A 34 -2.80 -4.52 0.28
C PRO A 34 -3.04 -5.72 1.21
N PRO A 35 -4.25 -5.87 1.78
CA PRO A 35 -4.55 -6.91 2.77
C PRO A 35 -4.40 -8.32 2.21
N GLU A 36 -4.77 -8.56 0.95
CA GLU A 36 -4.61 -9.86 0.27
C GLU A 36 -3.15 -10.32 0.21
N TYR A 37 -2.21 -9.38 0.06
CA TYR A 37 -0.78 -9.70 0.11
C TYR A 37 -0.33 -10.09 1.51
N VAL A 38 -0.77 -9.34 2.52
CA VAL A 38 -0.34 -9.56 3.93
C VAL A 38 -0.93 -10.86 4.49
N ILE A 39 -2.15 -11.19 4.11
CA ILE A 39 -2.89 -12.34 4.63
C ILE A 39 -2.57 -13.61 3.84
N GLU A 40 -2.56 -13.53 2.51
CA GLU A 40 -2.55 -14.70 1.62
C GLU A 40 -1.24 -14.83 0.81
N GLY A 41 -0.33 -13.86 0.92
CA GLY A 41 0.92 -13.84 0.15
C GLY A 41 0.70 -13.57 -1.34
N ILE A 42 -0.50 -13.17 -1.75
CA ILE A 42 -0.87 -12.94 -3.14
C ILE A 42 -0.36 -11.57 -3.59
N TYR A 43 0.43 -11.53 -4.66
CA TYR A 43 0.89 -10.30 -5.28
C TYR A 43 0.62 -10.30 -6.78
N SER A 44 0.24 -9.15 -7.29
CA SER A 44 -0.01 -8.88 -8.71
C SER A 44 0.36 -7.43 -9.02
N MET A 45 0.23 -7.01 -10.28
CA MET A 45 0.33 -5.59 -10.62
C MET A 45 -0.67 -4.69 -9.85
N LYS A 46 -1.73 -5.27 -9.27
CA LYS A 46 -2.70 -4.52 -8.43
C LYS A 46 -2.10 -4.07 -7.10
N TYR A 47 -1.04 -4.72 -6.63
CA TYR A 47 -0.30 -4.31 -5.44
C TYR A 47 0.19 -2.86 -5.55
N ASP A 48 0.79 -2.51 -6.69
CA ASP A 48 1.32 -1.17 -6.94
C ASP A 48 0.19 -0.13 -7.03
N VAL A 49 -0.97 -0.52 -7.58
CA VAL A 49 -2.16 0.33 -7.67
C VAL A 49 -2.69 0.68 -6.29
N TYR A 50 -2.83 -0.31 -5.41
CA TYR A 50 -3.29 -0.08 -4.03
C TYR A 50 -2.31 0.82 -3.27
N SER A 51 -1.02 0.49 -3.32
CA SER A 51 0.05 1.24 -2.65
C SER A 51 0.09 2.70 -3.12
N PHE A 52 -0.08 2.93 -4.42
CA PHE A 52 -0.17 4.28 -4.98
C PHE A 52 -1.42 5.03 -4.52
N GLY A 53 -2.56 4.33 -4.37
CA GLY A 53 -3.79 4.91 -3.82
C GLY A 53 -3.59 5.44 -2.39
N ILE A 54 -2.91 4.67 -1.53
CA ILE A 54 -2.54 5.12 -0.18
C ILE A 54 -1.63 6.35 -0.23
N LEU A 55 -0.60 6.35 -1.08
CA LEU A 55 0.29 7.49 -1.27
C LEU A 55 -0.48 8.74 -1.73
N LEU A 56 -1.43 8.57 -2.65
CA LEU A 56 -2.27 9.67 -3.12
C LEU A 56 -3.11 10.24 -1.99
N LEU A 57 -3.76 9.39 -1.19
CA LEU A 57 -4.52 9.83 -0.01
C LEU A 57 -3.63 10.53 1.02
N GLN A 58 -2.39 10.07 1.18
CA GLN A 58 -1.41 10.71 2.05
C GLN A 58 -1.08 12.13 1.59
N ILE A 59 -0.84 12.31 0.29
CA ILE A 59 -0.57 13.61 -0.33
C ILE A 59 -1.78 14.54 -0.19
N LEU A 60 -2.97 14.06 -0.52
CA LEU A 60 -4.22 14.85 -0.49
C LEU A 60 -4.62 15.24 0.93
N SER A 61 -4.46 14.33 1.89
CA SER A 61 -4.81 14.61 3.29
C SER A 61 -3.77 15.46 4.01
N GLY A 62 -2.53 15.52 3.50
CA GLY A 62 -1.39 16.10 4.20
C GLY A 62 -1.05 15.37 5.52
N LYS A 63 -1.68 14.22 5.79
CA LYS A 63 -1.46 13.43 6.99
C LYS A 63 -0.46 12.34 6.68
N ARG A 64 0.46 12.10 7.61
CA ARG A 64 1.33 10.93 7.53
C ARG A 64 0.48 9.68 7.73
N ASN A 65 0.63 8.69 6.83
CA ASN A 65 0.13 7.35 7.10
C ASN A 65 0.95 6.79 8.27
N ALA A 66 0.43 6.95 9.50
CA ALA A 66 1.15 6.69 10.74
C ALA A 66 0.48 5.53 11.46
N TYR A 67 1.00 4.32 11.23
CA TYR A 67 0.81 3.21 12.15
C TYR A 67 1.82 3.38 13.30
N LEU A 68 1.51 4.25 14.27
CA LEU A 68 2.20 4.23 15.56
C LEU A 68 1.52 3.16 16.43
N TYR A 69 2.30 2.19 16.87
CA TYR A 69 1.89 1.17 17.84
C TYR A 69 1.64 1.88 19.19
N GLY A 70 0.41 2.30 19.44
CA GLY A 70 0.01 2.96 20.68
C GLY A 70 -1.51 2.88 20.90
N PRO A 71 -1.98 2.80 22.16
CA PRO A 71 -3.39 2.54 22.50
C PRO A 71 -4.36 3.67 22.15
N ASN A 72 -3.88 4.74 21.51
CA ASN A 72 -4.69 5.90 21.15
C ASN A 72 -4.83 5.93 19.62
N GLU A 73 -5.97 5.40 19.17
CA GLU A 73 -6.66 5.67 17.90
C GLU A 73 -5.75 5.89 16.68
N GLY A 74 -5.47 4.78 15.99
CA GLY A 74 -4.79 4.75 14.72
C GLY A 74 -5.52 5.61 13.69
N LEU A 75 -4.85 6.64 13.17
CA LEU A 75 -5.31 7.39 12.02
C LEU A 75 -4.96 6.59 10.76
N HIS A 76 -5.75 5.56 10.45
CA HIS A 76 -5.61 4.88 9.18
C HIS A 76 -6.19 5.77 8.08
N LEU A 77 -5.46 5.97 6.97
CA LEU A 77 -6.01 6.73 5.83
C LEU A 77 -7.27 6.06 5.26
N LEU A 78 -7.46 4.76 5.49
CA LEU A 78 -8.67 4.04 5.12
C LEU A 78 -9.64 3.84 6.29
N ASP A 79 -9.57 4.61 7.37
CA ASP A 79 -10.68 4.70 8.32
C ASP A 79 -11.88 5.33 7.62
N THR A 80 -12.70 4.45 7.03
CA THR A 80 -13.87 4.73 6.19
C THR A 80 -14.97 5.51 6.92
N ASN A 81 -14.91 5.62 8.25
CA ASN A 81 -15.85 6.39 9.06
C ASN A 81 -15.76 7.91 8.87
N ARG A 82 -14.75 8.44 8.16
CA ARG A 82 -14.64 9.88 7.83
C ARG A 82 -14.79 10.24 6.36
N PHE A 83 -14.74 9.27 5.44
CA PHE A 83 -14.74 9.56 3.99
C PHE A 83 -16.12 9.51 3.33
N PHE A 84 -17.13 8.92 3.99
CA PHE A 84 -18.51 8.88 3.50
C PHE A 84 -19.46 9.88 4.17
N SER A 85 -18.93 10.87 4.91
CA SER A 85 -19.73 11.97 5.46
C SER A 85 -19.60 13.21 4.56
N PHE A 86 -20.22 13.17 3.38
CA PHE A 86 -20.61 14.36 2.63
C PHE A 86 -22.07 14.22 2.23
#